data_AF-A0A959CCU9-F1
#
_entry.id   AF-A0A959CCU9-F1
#
_cell.length_a   1.000
_cell.length_b   1.000
_cell.length_c   1.000
_cell.angle_alpha   90.00
_cell.angle_beta   90.00
_cell.angle_gamma   90.00
#
_symmetry.space_group_name_H-M   'P 1'
#
loop_
_entity.id
_entity.type
_entity.pdbx_description
1 polymer ?
#
loop_
_entity_poly.entity_id
_entity_poly.type
_entity_poly.pdbx_seq_one_letter_code
_entity_poly.pdbx_strand_id
1 'polypeptide(L)'
;DIDLIGRSLKDEIIEPQRAGLIPGFYDVKDAALAEGALGCSISGAGPSVFALCANSLVAENAGRAMKQAFAKHGVESELFLSPVNQEGARIC
;
A
#
# COMPACT_ATOMS: atom_id res chain seq x y z
N ASP A 1 11.72 -15.25 5.19
CA ASP A 1 10.60 -15.43 6.14
C ASP A 1 9.63 -14.27 5.94
N ILE A 2 8.40 -14.56 5.51
CA ILE A 2 7.40 -13.56 5.12
C ILE A 2 6.89 -12.79 6.35
N ASP A 3 6.79 -13.46 7.49
CA ASP A 3 6.33 -12.86 8.75
C ASP A 3 7.38 -11.89 9.33
N LEU A 4 8.66 -12.07 8.97
CA LEU A 4 9.72 -11.13 9.31
C LEU A 4 9.59 -9.82 8.49
N ILE A 5 9.23 -9.93 7.21
CA ILE A 5 9.07 -8.77 6.31
C ILE A 5 7.95 -7.86 6.81
N GLY A 6 6.80 -8.43 7.22
CA GLY A 6 5.69 -7.64 7.73
C GLY A 6 6.03 -6.86 8.99
N ARG A 7 6.79 -7.45 9.92
CA ARG A 7 7.25 -6.77 11.14
C ARG A 7 8.26 -5.66 10.86
N SER A 8 9.03 -5.75 9.79
CA SER A 8 10.01 -4.74 9.39
C SER A 8 9.42 -3.58 8.59
N LEU A 9 8.17 -3.69 8.11
CA LEU A 9 7.47 -2.65 7.33
C LEU A 9 6.82 -1.56 8.20
N LYS A 10 7.15 -1.50 9.49
CA LYS A 10 6.69 -0.44 10.39
C LYS A 10 7.61 0.77 10.28
N ASP A 11 7.16 1.80 9.59
CA ASP A 11 7.87 3.07 9.49
C ASP A 11 7.48 3.98 10.68
N GLU A 12 8.35 4.04 11.67
CA GLU A 12 8.16 4.84 12.89
C GLU A 12 8.58 6.31 12.73
N ILE A 13 9.20 6.69 11.59
CA ILE A 13 9.87 8.01 11.44
C ILE A 13 9.17 8.87 10.38
N ILE A 14 8.98 8.35 9.17
CA ILE A 14 8.46 9.14 8.04
C ILE A 14 6.93 9.05 7.98
N GLU A 15 6.34 7.91 8.34
CA GLU A 15 4.89 7.73 8.35
C GLU A 15 4.16 8.75 9.25
N PRO A 16 4.57 9.00 10.51
CA PRO A 16 3.87 9.96 11.37
C PRO A 16 3.94 11.40 10.85
N GLN A 17 5.02 11.75 10.15
CA GLN A 17 5.23 13.10 9.63
C GLN A 17 4.44 13.36 8.34
N ARG A 18 4.23 12.31 7.52
CA ARG A 18 3.63 12.44 6.18
C ARG A 18 2.20 11.91 6.10
N ALA A 19 1.75 11.09 7.04
CA ALA A 19 0.37 10.59 7.08
C ALA A 19 -0.64 11.74 7.08
N GLY A 20 -0.34 12.86 7.76
CA GLY A 20 -1.20 14.04 7.77
C GLY A 20 -1.36 14.74 6.41
N LEU A 21 -0.50 14.45 5.43
CA LEU A 21 -0.56 14.99 4.07
C LEU A 21 -1.39 14.09 3.12
N ILE A 22 -1.74 12.87 3.55
CA ILE A 22 -2.48 11.90 2.74
C ILE A 22 -3.83 11.67 3.43
N PRO A 23 -4.93 12.25 2.89
CA PRO A 23 -6.26 12.07 3.47
C PRO A 23 -6.62 10.59 3.57
N GLY A 24 -7.01 10.15 4.77
CA GLY A 24 -7.43 8.76 5.00
C GLY A 24 -6.32 7.72 5.02
N PHE A 25 -5.04 8.10 5.09
CA PHE A 25 -3.93 7.16 5.04
C PHE A 25 -4.04 5.99 6.03
N TYR A 26 -4.34 6.27 7.31
CA TYR A 26 -4.46 5.22 8.32
C TYR A 26 -5.63 4.26 8.01
N ASP A 27 -6.78 4.78 7.60
CA ASP A 27 -7.92 3.95 7.20
C ASP A 27 -7.59 3.07 5.98
N VAL A 28 -6.83 3.59 5.02
CA VAL A 28 -6.35 2.84 3.85
C VAL A 28 -5.36 1.75 4.27
N LYS A 29 -4.44 2.08 5.18
CA LYS A 29 -3.47 1.13 5.74
C LYS A 29 -4.19 0.00 6.47
N ASP A 30 -5.13 0.33 7.34
CA ASP A 30 -5.91 -0.66 8.10
C ASP A 30 -6.76 -1.52 7.19
N ALA A 31 -7.38 -0.93 6.14
CA ALA A 31 -8.12 -1.67 5.13
C ALA A 31 -7.25 -2.69 4.37
N ALA A 32 -6.01 -2.31 4.02
CA ALA A 32 -5.08 -3.23 3.37
C ALA A 32 -4.66 -4.38 4.30
N LEU A 33 -4.33 -4.06 5.55
CA LEU A 33 -3.90 -5.06 6.55
C LEU A 33 -5.03 -6.03 6.93
N ALA A 34 -6.28 -5.55 6.98
CA ALA A 34 -7.46 -6.38 7.24
C ALA A 34 -7.69 -7.45 6.16
N GLU A 35 -7.29 -7.18 4.91
CA GLU A 35 -7.35 -8.13 3.79
C GLU A 35 -6.13 -9.07 3.72
N GLY A 36 -5.21 -8.98 4.68
CA GLY A 36 -4.03 -9.87 4.79
C GLY A 36 -2.78 -9.37 4.07
N ALA A 37 -2.69 -8.07 3.75
CA ALA A 37 -1.44 -7.48 3.31
C ALA A 37 -0.34 -7.67 4.36
N LEU A 38 0.88 -7.96 3.91
CA LEU A 38 2.05 -8.13 4.77
C LEU A 38 2.48 -6.81 5.42
N GLY A 39 2.28 -5.71 4.70
CA GLY A 39 2.52 -4.36 5.16
C GLY A 39 1.96 -3.35 4.17
N CYS A 40 1.67 -2.15 4.66
CA CYS A 40 1.15 -1.05 3.85
C CYS A 40 1.79 0.26 4.35
N SER A 41 2.31 1.07 3.43
CA SER A 41 2.96 2.34 3.75
C SER A 41 3.01 3.28 2.54
N ILE A 42 3.63 4.44 2.71
CA ILE A 42 3.74 5.49 1.70
C ILE A 42 4.78 5.07 0.65
N SER A 43 4.44 5.16 -0.62
CA SER A 43 5.36 4.91 -1.72
C SER A 43 6.23 6.14 -1.98
N GLY A 44 7.52 6.05 -1.62
CA GLY A 44 8.49 7.12 -1.83
C GLY A 44 8.15 8.39 -1.06
N ALA A 45 7.86 9.48 -1.77
CA ALA A 45 7.46 10.75 -1.16
C ALA A 45 5.96 10.89 -0.89
N GLY A 46 5.13 9.96 -1.39
CA GLY A 46 3.67 10.12 -1.45
C GLY A 46 3.23 11.02 -2.62
N PRO A 47 1.91 11.18 -2.85
CA PRO A 47 0.79 10.69 -2.03
C PRO A 47 0.43 9.22 -2.25
N SER A 48 1.07 8.54 -3.21
CA SER A 48 0.81 7.13 -3.48
C SER A 48 1.10 6.25 -2.27
N VAL A 49 0.24 5.25 -2.05
CA VAL A 49 0.35 4.25 -0.99
C VAL A 49 0.53 2.88 -1.64
N PHE A 50 1.37 2.04 -1.07
CA PHE A 50 1.59 0.68 -1.54
C PHE A 50 1.28 -0.33 -0.45
N ALA A 51 0.84 -1.53 -0.86
CA ALA A 51 0.68 -2.67 0.01
C ALA A 51 1.48 -3.87 -0.55
N LEU A 52 2.29 -4.50 0.30
CA LEU A 52 3.00 -5.73 -0.05
C LEU A 52 2.11 -6.93 0.30
N CYS A 53 1.89 -7.82 -0.67
CA CYS A 53 0.98 -8.95 -0.53
C CYS A 53 1.70 -10.25 -0.88
N ALA A 54 1.35 -11.35 -0.20
CA ALA A 54 1.99 -12.66 -0.43
C ALA A 54 1.55 -13.34 -1.74
N ASN A 55 0.38 -12.98 -2.28
CA ASN A 55 -0.18 -13.55 -3.49
C ASN A 55 -1.16 -12.57 -4.17
N SER A 56 -1.58 -12.89 -5.41
CA SER A 56 -2.46 -12.04 -6.22
C SER A 56 -3.86 -11.86 -5.62
N LEU A 57 -4.42 -12.90 -4.98
CA LEU A 57 -5.75 -12.82 -4.37
C LEU A 57 -5.78 -11.77 -3.24
N VAL A 58 -4.78 -11.81 -2.36
CA VAL A 58 -4.61 -10.79 -1.30
C VAL A 58 -4.37 -9.42 -1.92
N ALA A 59 -3.56 -9.32 -2.97
CA ALA A 59 -3.29 -8.05 -3.65
C ALA A 59 -4.55 -7.41 -4.25
N GLU A 60 -5.41 -8.21 -4.89
CA GLU A 60 -6.68 -7.75 -5.46
C GLU A 60 -7.66 -7.27 -4.38
N ASN A 61 -7.81 -8.06 -3.30
CA ASN A 61 -8.70 -7.72 -2.19
C ASN A 61 -8.22 -6.46 -1.46
N ALA A 62 -6.95 -6.42 -1.06
CA ALA A 62 -6.34 -5.27 -0.41
C ALA A 62 -6.42 -4.02 -1.29
N GLY A 63 -6.10 -4.13 -2.58
CA GLY A 63 -6.20 -3.01 -3.52
C GLY A 63 -7.61 -2.44 -3.64
N ARG A 64 -8.64 -3.29 -3.66
CA ARG A 64 -10.05 -2.86 -3.66
C ARG A 64 -10.42 -2.18 -2.34
N ALA A 65 -10.02 -2.75 -1.21
CA ALA A 65 -10.29 -2.19 0.11
C ALA A 65 -9.64 -0.81 0.29
N MET A 66 -8.38 -0.66 -0.15
CA MET A 66 -7.66 0.62 -0.18
C MET A 66 -8.39 1.66 -1.03
N LYS A 67 -8.83 1.29 -2.24
CA LYS A 67 -9.58 2.19 -3.14
C LYS A 67 -10.90 2.65 -2.51
N GLN A 68 -11.62 1.75 -1.85
CA GLN A 68 -12.84 2.08 -1.12
C GLN A 68 -12.59 2.98 0.07
N ALA A 69 -11.51 2.76 0.82
CA ALA A 69 -11.12 3.61 1.94
C ALA A 69 -10.80 5.04 1.45
N PHE A 70 -10.01 5.21 0.39
CA PHE A 70 -9.77 6.52 -0.23
C PHE A 70 -11.06 7.21 -0.67
N ALA A 71 -11.99 6.47 -1.29
CA ALA A 71 -13.28 7.02 -1.73
C ALA A 71 -14.13 7.57 -0.57
N LYS A 72 -14.08 6.94 0.62
CA LYS A 72 -14.76 7.45 1.83
C LYS A 72 -14.21 8.80 2.30
N HIS A 73 -12.95 9.08 1.98
CA HIS A 73 -12.28 10.36 2.24
C HIS A 73 -12.38 11.35 1.06
N GLY A 74 -13.20 11.03 0.04
CA GLY A 74 -13.38 11.88 -1.13
C GLY A 74 -12.18 11.92 -2.08
N VAL A 75 -11.26 10.95 -1.97
CA VAL A 75 -10.06 10.86 -2.80
C VAL A 75 -10.30 9.86 -3.92
N GLU A 76 -10.23 10.32 -5.17
CA GLU A 76 -10.19 9.44 -6.34
C GLU A 76 -8.83 8.75 -6.44
N SER A 77 -8.82 7.46 -6.78
CA SER A 77 -7.59 6.66 -6.82
C SER A 77 -7.56 5.65 -7.98
N GLU A 78 -6.37 5.51 -8.54
CA GLU A 78 -6.01 4.46 -9.50
C GLU A 78 -5.30 3.30 -8.80
N LEU A 79 -5.59 2.08 -9.23
CA LEU A 79 -5.02 0.86 -8.65
C LEU A 79 -4.11 0.17 -9.66
N PHE A 80 -2.88 -0.11 -9.25
CA PHE A 80 -1.91 -0.89 -10.02
C PHE A 80 -1.53 -2.13 -9.23
N LEU A 81 -1.65 -3.31 -9.86
CA LEU A 81 -1.24 -4.58 -9.29
C LEU A 81 -0.13 -5.16 -10.15
N SER A 82 1.05 -5.41 -9.56
CA SER A 82 2.17 -6.00 -10.28
C SER A 82 3.12 -6.75 -9.34
N PRO A 83 3.79 -7.80 -9.83
CA PRO A 83 4.97 -8.35 -9.15
C PRO A 83 6.16 -7.37 -9.28
N VAL A 84 7.21 -7.62 -8.50
CA VAL A 84 8.47 -6.86 -8.63
C VAL A 84 9.06 -7.07 -10.02
N ASN A 85 9.22 -5.99 -10.79
CA ASN A 85 9.84 -6.01 -12.11
C ASN A 85 11.31 -6.47 -12.01
N GLN A 86 11.64 -7.61 -12.64
CA GLN A 86 12.99 -8.18 -12.67
C GLN A 86 13.83 -7.71 -13.87
N GLU A 87 13.21 -7.05 -14.84
CA GLU A 87 13.82 -6.72 -16.14
C GLU A 87 14.32 -5.27 -16.20
N GLY A 88 13.73 -4.39 -15.39
CA GLY A 88 14.11 -2.97 -15.35
C GLY A 88 13.68 -2.21 -16.62
N ALA A 89 14.54 -1.32 -17.10
CA ALA A 89 14.27 -0.51 -18.29
C ALA A 89 14.46 -1.30 -19.59
N ARG A 90 13.59 -1.07 -20.57
CA ARG A 90 13.64 -1.69 -21.92
C ARG A 90 13.50 -0.64 -23.01
N ILE A 91 14.09 -0.91 -24.17
CA ILE A 91 13.88 -0.09 -25.38
C ILE A 91 12.49 -0.43 -25.93
N CYS A 92 11.66 0.60 -26.13
CA CYS A 92 10.28 0.48 -26.60
C CYS A 92 10.20 0.32 -28.12
#